data_AF-A0A2D4S3P7-F1
#
_entry.id   AF-A0A2D4S3P7-F1
#
_cell.length_a   1.000
_cell.length_b   1.000
_cell.length_c   1.000
_cell.angle_alpha   90.00
_cell.angle_beta   90.00
_cell.angle_gamma   90.00
#
_symmetry.space_group_name_H-M   'P 1'
#
loop_
_entity.id
_entity.type
_entity.pdbx_description
1 polymer ?
#
loop_
_entity_poly.entity_id
_entity_poly.type
_entity_poly.pdbx_seq_one_letter_code
_entity_poly.pdbx_strand_id
1 'polypeptide(L)'
;MSHFLQRIESVANRLPHPMALFVYLCVIVLTMSGVGHWLGWQAQHPATGELLQVKSLASADGLVFMLSSLVTNFMGFAPVGPVILMALAFSLAEKSGLLPALISGLTQRTPASFLALAIAFLGVMSSIAVDSGYVVLLPLCAAVFYAAGRHPIAGLALGFACVSGGF
;
A
#
# COMPACT_ATOMS: atom_id res chain seq x y z
N MET A 1 2.74 -26.47 -13.67
CA MET A 1 3.20 -25.18 -13.12
C MET A 1 4.69 -25.05 -13.42
N SER A 2 5.15 -23.95 -14.03
CA SER A 2 6.58 -23.81 -14.38
C SER A 2 7.44 -23.70 -13.12
N HIS A 3 8.68 -24.23 -13.16
CA HIS A 3 9.64 -24.13 -12.05
C HIS A 3 9.90 -22.69 -11.60
N PHE A 4 9.73 -21.72 -12.50
CA PHE A 4 9.84 -20.31 -12.20
C PHE A 4 8.74 -19.81 -11.25
N LEU A 5 7.47 -20.13 -11.52
CA LEU A 5 6.35 -19.70 -10.69
C LEU A 5 6.42 -20.32 -9.28
N GLN A 6 6.85 -21.58 -9.18
CA GLN A 6 7.07 -22.26 -7.90
C GLN A 6 8.14 -21.57 -7.04
N ARG A 7 9.20 -21.03 -7.67
CA ARG A 7 10.21 -20.25 -6.95
C ARG A 7 9.64 -18.95 -6.40
N ILE A 8 8.85 -18.22 -7.19
CA ILE A 8 8.21 -16.98 -6.76
C ILE A 8 7.30 -17.26 -5.55
N GLU A 9 6.44 -18.27 -5.66
CA GLU A 9 5.53 -18.67 -4.59
C GLU A 9 6.30 -19.05 -3.31
N SER A 10 7.34 -19.87 -3.43
CA SER A 10 8.13 -20.28 -2.28
C SER A 10 8.87 -19.12 -1.61
N VAL A 11 9.29 -18.09 -2.34
CA VAL A 11 9.94 -16.91 -1.76
C VAL A 11 8.92 -16.01 -1.08
N ALA A 12 7.79 -15.75 -1.73
CA ALA A 12 6.72 -14.93 -1.17
C ALA A 12 6.18 -15.51 0.15
N ASN A 13 5.97 -16.84 0.20
CA ASN A 13 5.47 -17.53 1.39
C ASN A 13 6.44 -17.56 2.58
N ARG A 14 7.72 -17.22 2.38
CA ARG A 14 8.72 -17.14 3.47
C ARG A 14 8.70 -15.80 4.19
N LEU A 15 8.13 -14.76 3.58
CA LEU A 15 8.08 -13.45 4.20
C LEU A 15 7.02 -13.46 5.32
N PRO A 16 7.39 -13.10 6.56
CA PRO A 16 6.41 -12.98 7.62
C PRO A 16 5.49 -11.78 7.35
N HIS A 17 4.34 -11.77 8.03
CA HIS A 17 3.36 -10.69 7.91
C HIS A 17 4.05 -9.32 8.10
N PRO A 18 3.73 -8.27 7.30
CA PRO A 18 4.41 -6.98 7.36
C PRO A 18 4.47 -6.37 8.78
N MET A 19 3.39 -6.50 9.56
CA MET A 19 3.38 -6.06 10.95
C MET A 19 4.41 -6.79 11.83
N ALA A 20 4.61 -8.09 11.61
CA ALA A 20 5.62 -8.85 12.34
C ALA A 20 7.04 -8.38 11.99
N LEU A 21 7.29 -8.01 10.71
CA LEU A 21 8.57 -7.42 10.31
C LEU A 21 8.87 -6.14 11.11
N PHE A 22 7.90 -5.23 11.26
CA PHE A 22 8.08 -4.02 12.06
C PHE A 22 8.33 -4.33 13.54
N VAL A 23 7.64 -5.30 14.12
CA VAL A 23 7.89 -5.76 15.49
C VAL A 23 9.32 -6.29 15.63
N TYR A 24 9.78 -7.13 14.69
CA TYR A 24 11.15 -7.64 14.69
C TYR A 24 12.18 -6.50 14.58
N LEU A 25 11.93 -5.51 13.71
CA LEU A 25 12.80 -4.34 13.59
C LEU A 25 12.86 -3.53 14.89
N CYS A 26 11.72 -3.32 15.57
CA CYS A 26 11.69 -2.64 16.87
C CYS A 26 12.53 -3.39 17.92
N VAL A 27 12.41 -4.72 17.98
CA VAL A 27 13.21 -5.57 18.89
C VAL A 27 14.70 -5.51 18.54
N ILE A 28 15.04 -5.55 17.26
CA ILE A 28 16.43 -5.42 16.78
C ILE A 28 16.98 -4.05 17.18
N VAL A 29 16.25 -2.96 16.98
CA VAL A 29 16.71 -1.62 17.37
C VAL A 29 16.89 -1.51 18.88
N LEU A 30 15.96 -2.05 19.67
CA LEU A 30 16.06 -2.06 21.14
C LEU A 30 17.32 -2.81 21.61
N THR A 31 17.54 -4.01 21.09
CA THR A 31 18.71 -4.84 21.45
C THR A 31 20.03 -4.24 20.96
N MET A 32 20.10 -3.80 19.71
CA MET A 32 21.29 -3.17 19.13
C MET A 32 21.64 -1.86 19.82
N SER A 33 20.65 -1.06 20.25
CA SER A 33 20.91 0.16 21.01
C SER A 33 21.56 -0.13 22.37
N GLY A 34 21.16 -1.23 23.02
CA GLY A 34 21.76 -1.67 24.27
C GLY A 34 23.20 -2.16 24.09
N VAL A 35 23.44 -3.03 23.11
CA VAL A 35 24.78 -3.54 22.78
C VAL A 35 25.71 -2.41 22.37
N GLY A 36 25.26 -1.51 21.48
CA GLY A 36 26.07 -0.40 21.00
C GLY A 36 26.42 0.59 22.11
N HIS A 37 25.49 0.86 23.03
CA HIS A 37 25.78 1.69 24.20
C HIS A 37 26.79 1.02 25.14
N TRP A 38 26.64 -0.28 25.40
CA TRP A 38 27.57 -1.04 26.26
C TRP A 38 28.99 -1.10 25.69
N LEU A 39 29.12 -1.23 24.37
CA LEU A 39 30.41 -1.22 23.66
C LEU A 39 30.97 0.20 23.44
N GLY A 40 30.24 1.26 23.82
CA GLY A 40 30.69 2.64 23.64
C GLY A 40 30.72 3.10 22.18
N TRP A 41 29.80 2.62 21.34
CA TRP A 41 29.73 3.03 19.94
C TRP A 41 29.44 4.54 19.81
N GLN A 42 30.23 5.18 18.96
CA GLN A 42 30.14 6.59 18.67
C GLN A 42 30.54 6.87 17.22
N ALA A 43 29.99 7.94 16.65
CA ALA A 43 30.28 8.39 15.30
C ALA A 43 30.35 9.92 15.27
N GLN A 44 31.20 10.47 14.39
CA GLN A 44 31.25 11.90 14.18
C GLN A 44 30.19 12.31 13.14
N HIS A 45 29.39 13.32 13.46
CA HIS A 45 28.40 13.86 12.56
C HIS A 45 29.12 14.53 11.36
N PRO A 46 28.86 14.13 10.10
CA PRO A 46 29.63 14.60 8.96
C PRO A 46 29.45 16.09 8.66
N ALA A 47 28.28 16.66 8.96
CA ALA A 47 28.01 18.08 8.74
C ALA A 47 28.44 19.01 9.89
N THR A 48 28.22 18.63 11.16
CA THR A 48 28.47 19.50 12.32
C THR A 48 29.79 19.20 13.03
N GLY A 49 30.40 18.03 12.77
CA GLY A 49 31.60 17.57 13.47
C GLY A 49 31.35 17.09 14.90
N GLU A 50 30.11 17.12 15.38
CA GLU A 50 29.73 16.70 16.73
C GLU A 50 29.87 15.19 16.92
N LEU A 51 30.26 14.78 18.12
CA LEU A 51 30.41 13.37 18.46
C LEU A 51 29.06 12.80 18.93
N LEU A 52 28.47 11.92 18.12
CA LEU A 52 27.22 11.24 18.42
C LEU A 52 27.51 9.94 19.17
N GLN A 53 26.86 9.77 20.33
CA GLN A 53 26.92 8.52 21.09
C GLN A 53 25.62 7.74 20.99
N VAL A 54 25.72 6.42 20.93
CA VAL A 54 24.55 5.54 20.96
C VAL A 54 23.87 5.64 22.34
N LYS A 55 22.56 5.88 22.34
CA LYS A 55 21.71 5.87 23.54
C LYS A 55 20.94 4.55 23.61
N SER A 56 21.03 3.86 24.74
CA SER A 56 20.32 2.59 24.94
C SER A 56 18.83 2.83 25.23
N LEU A 57 17.96 2.20 24.44
CA LEU A 57 16.52 2.18 24.70
C LEU A 57 16.14 1.23 25.84
N ALA A 58 17.02 0.27 26.19
CA ALA A 58 16.81 -0.66 27.31
C ALA A 58 17.20 -0.05 28.69
N SER A 59 17.53 1.24 28.74
CA SER A 59 17.81 1.98 29.98
C SER A 59 16.53 2.55 30.60
N ALA A 60 16.60 3.04 31.84
CA ALA A 60 15.48 3.73 32.48
C ALA A 60 15.01 4.95 31.65
N ASP A 61 15.95 5.79 31.21
CA ASP A 61 15.65 6.94 30.34
C ASP A 61 15.11 6.51 28.98
N GLY A 62 15.64 5.41 28.42
CA GLY A 62 15.16 4.80 27.18
C GLY A 62 13.71 4.32 27.26
N LEU A 63 13.34 3.66 28.36
CA LEU A 63 11.96 3.24 28.62
C LEU A 63 11.03 4.45 28.76
N VAL A 64 11.43 5.46 29.52
CA VAL A 64 10.68 6.72 29.66
C VAL A 64 10.50 7.38 28.29
N PHE A 65 11.56 7.45 27.48
CA PHE A 65 11.49 7.97 26.12
C PHE A 65 10.52 7.20 25.24
N MET A 66 10.59 5.86 25.23
CA MET A 66 9.70 5.03 24.42
C MET A 66 8.23 5.22 24.80
N LEU A 67 7.92 5.21 26.10
CA LEU A 67 6.55 5.34 26.58
C LEU A 67 6.00 6.77 26.40
N SER A 68 6.81 7.79 26.68
CA SER A 68 6.38 9.19 26.56
C SER A 68 6.23 9.65 25.11
N SER A 69 7.03 9.12 24.18
CA SER A 69 6.99 9.49 22.76
C SER A 69 6.04 8.64 21.91
N LEU A 70 5.52 7.52 22.42
CA LEU A 70 4.75 6.54 21.65
C LEU A 70 3.57 7.16 20.88
N VAL A 71 2.71 7.89 21.57
CA VAL A 71 1.53 8.52 20.98
C VAL A 71 1.93 9.64 20.03
N THR A 72 2.89 10.48 20.42
CA THR A 72 3.36 11.60 19.59
C THR A 72 4.02 11.13 18.31
N ASN A 73 4.79 10.04 18.35
CA ASN A 73 5.39 9.42 17.17
C ASN A 73 4.31 8.85 16.25
N PHE A 74 3.30 8.16 16.80
CA PHE A 74 2.20 7.61 16.00
C PHE A 74 1.37 8.71 15.34
N MET A 75 0.93 9.71 16.11
CA MET A 75 0.10 10.81 15.62
C MET A 75 0.88 11.78 14.72
N GLY A 76 2.18 11.95 14.97
CA GLY A 76 3.09 12.80 14.18
C GLY A 76 3.63 12.12 12.93
N PHE A 77 3.35 10.83 12.72
CA PHE A 77 3.78 10.15 11.51
C PHE A 77 2.97 10.69 10.32
N ALA A 78 3.65 11.46 9.48
CA ALA A 78 3.08 12.21 8.35
C ALA A 78 2.00 11.48 7.52
N PRO A 79 2.13 10.17 7.19
CA PRO A 79 1.10 9.50 6.40
C PRO A 79 -0.16 9.11 7.18
N VAL A 80 -0.15 9.02 8.52
CA VAL A 80 -1.29 8.49 9.30
C VAL A 80 -2.53 9.36 9.15
N GLY A 81 -2.42 10.67 9.40
CA GLY A 81 -3.54 11.60 9.33
C GLY A 81 -4.22 11.64 7.96
N PRO A 82 -3.47 11.90 6.87
CA PRO A 82 -4.02 11.91 5.51
C PRO A 82 -4.66 10.58 5.10
N VAL A 83 -4.06 9.44 5.45
CA VAL A 83 -4.60 8.11 5.10
C VAL A 83 -5.93 7.87 5.79
N ILE A 84 -6.07 8.19 7.07
CA ILE A 84 -7.34 8.03 7.81
C ILE A 84 -8.42 8.92 7.21
N LEU A 85 -8.10 10.19 6.94
CA LEU A 85 -9.04 11.13 6.34
C LEU A 85 -9.51 10.66 4.97
N MET A 86 -8.58 10.18 4.14
CA MET A 86 -8.92 9.66 2.81
C MET A 86 -9.74 8.37 2.89
N ALA A 87 -9.41 7.45 3.80
CA ALA A 87 -10.19 6.24 4.00
C ALA A 87 -11.66 6.55 4.35
N LEU A 88 -11.91 7.58 5.15
CA LEU A 88 -13.26 8.05 5.46
C LEU A 88 -13.98 8.63 4.23
N ALA A 89 -13.31 9.52 3.48
CA ALA A 89 -13.86 10.11 2.26
C ALA A 89 -14.21 9.04 1.20
N PHE A 90 -13.32 8.06 1.02
CA PHE A 90 -13.57 6.94 0.11
C PHE A 90 -14.69 6.03 0.59
N SER A 91 -14.73 5.71 1.89
CA SER A 91 -15.83 4.92 2.45
C SER A 91 -17.19 5.57 2.18
N LEU A 92 -17.29 6.89 2.29
CA LEU A 92 -18.51 7.62 1.96
C LEU A 92 -18.83 7.57 0.45
N ALA A 93 -17.83 7.82 -0.41
CA ALA A 93 -18.01 7.78 -1.87
C ALA A 93 -18.42 6.38 -2.37
N GLU A 94 -17.89 5.33 -1.75
CA GLU A 94 -18.24 3.95 -2.08
C GLU A 94 -19.63 3.57 -1.56
N LYS A 95 -19.91 3.81 -0.28
CA LYS A 95 -21.19 3.42 0.34
C LYS A 95 -22.38 4.21 -0.20
N SER A 96 -22.16 5.41 -0.73
CA SER A 96 -23.20 6.18 -1.45
C SER A 96 -23.45 5.69 -2.88
N GLY A 97 -22.63 4.77 -3.40
CA GLY A 97 -22.72 4.28 -4.77
C GLY A 97 -22.14 5.21 -5.84
N LEU A 98 -21.49 6.30 -5.44
CA LEU A 98 -20.92 7.30 -6.37
C LEU A 98 -19.87 6.67 -7.28
N LEU A 99 -18.91 5.92 -6.72
CA LEU A 99 -17.83 5.31 -7.50
C LEU A 99 -18.36 4.25 -8.50
N PRO A 100 -19.20 3.26 -8.09
CA PRO A 100 -19.83 2.34 -9.05
C PRO A 100 -20.66 3.05 -10.14
N ALA A 101 -21.39 4.11 -9.80
CA ALA A 101 -22.20 4.86 -10.75
C ALA A 101 -21.35 5.61 -11.78
N LEU A 102 -20.23 6.21 -11.37
CA LEU A 102 -19.29 6.87 -12.28
C LEU A 102 -18.63 5.88 -13.24
N ILE A 103 -18.16 4.74 -12.72
CA ILE A 103 -17.51 3.68 -13.51
C ILE A 103 -18.50 3.11 -14.53
N SER A 104 -19.73 2.79 -14.11
CA SER A 104 -20.77 2.25 -14.99
C SER A 104 -21.27 3.28 -16.01
N GLY A 105 -21.45 4.53 -15.58
CA GLY A 105 -21.91 5.62 -16.45
C GLY A 105 -20.92 5.96 -17.56
N LEU A 106 -19.62 5.99 -17.25
CA LEU A 106 -18.57 6.27 -18.24
C LEU A 106 -18.47 5.14 -19.27
N THR A 107 -18.48 3.89 -18.82
CA THR A 107 -18.35 2.72 -19.72
C THR A 107 -19.55 2.55 -20.64
N GLN A 108 -20.78 2.72 -20.14
CA GLN A 108 -22.00 2.59 -20.94
C GLN A 108 -22.15 3.67 -22.03
N ARG A 109 -21.59 4.86 -21.80
CA ARG A 109 -21.66 5.98 -22.75
C ARG A 109 -20.49 6.02 -23.74
N THR A 110 -19.53 5.12 -23.62
CA THR A 110 -18.32 5.12 -24.46
C THR A 110 -18.58 4.37 -25.78
N PRO A 111 -18.27 4.96 -26.95
CA PRO A 111 -18.34 4.27 -28.23
C PRO A 111 -17.42 3.04 -28.26
N ALA A 112 -17.81 1.98 -28.97
CA ALA A 112 -17.07 0.71 -29.01
C ALA A 112 -15.57 0.89 -29.40
N SER A 113 -15.24 1.84 -30.27
CA SER A 113 -13.85 2.16 -30.66
C SER A 113 -12.98 2.64 -29.50
N PHE A 114 -13.54 3.38 -28.54
CA PHE A 114 -12.81 3.95 -27.40
C PHE A 114 -12.92 3.12 -26.12
N LEU A 115 -13.66 2.01 -26.16
CA LEU A 115 -13.95 1.21 -24.97
C LEU A 115 -12.69 0.73 -24.23
N ALA A 116 -11.65 0.31 -24.97
CA ALA A 116 -10.38 -0.11 -24.36
C ALA A 116 -9.66 1.05 -23.65
N LEU A 117 -9.65 2.24 -24.27
CA LEU A 117 -9.05 3.43 -23.67
C LEU A 117 -9.80 3.88 -22.41
N ALA A 118 -11.13 3.86 -22.45
CA ALA A 118 -11.97 4.20 -21.31
C ALA A 118 -11.76 3.24 -20.14
N ILE A 119 -11.68 1.93 -20.41
CA ILE A 119 -11.38 0.92 -19.39
C ILE A 119 -9.97 1.09 -18.83
N ALA A 120 -8.98 1.37 -19.67
CA ALA A 120 -7.62 1.61 -19.21
C ALA A 120 -7.55 2.84 -18.29
N PHE A 121 -8.19 3.93 -18.69
CA PHE A 121 -8.29 5.16 -17.90
C PHE A 121 -8.98 4.90 -16.55
N LEU A 122 -10.14 4.25 -16.56
CA LEU A 122 -10.86 3.89 -15.34
C LEU A 122 -10.06 2.92 -14.45
N GLY A 123 -9.32 1.99 -15.05
CA GLY A 123 -8.45 1.05 -14.34
C GLY A 123 -7.38 1.77 -13.54
N VAL A 124 -6.65 2.69 -14.19
CA VAL A 124 -5.63 3.49 -13.50
C VAL A 124 -6.25 4.39 -12.44
N MET A 125 -7.36 5.07 -12.74
CA MET A 125 -8.07 5.91 -11.78
C MET A 125 -8.67 5.13 -10.62
N SER A 126 -8.89 3.83 -10.77
CA SER A 126 -9.40 2.99 -9.67
C SER A 126 -8.38 2.74 -8.57
N SER A 127 -7.10 3.09 -8.74
CA SER A 127 -6.11 3.14 -7.64
C SER A 127 -6.56 4.02 -6.47
N ILE A 128 -7.41 5.01 -6.76
CA ILE A 128 -8.09 5.88 -5.79
C ILE A 128 -9.16 5.10 -5.01
N ALA A 129 -9.77 4.09 -5.62
CA ALA A 129 -10.86 3.28 -5.11
C ALA A 129 -10.35 1.91 -4.63
N VAL A 130 -9.92 1.85 -3.37
CA VAL A 130 -9.20 0.71 -2.74
C VAL A 130 -9.80 -0.68 -3.09
N ASP A 131 -11.12 -0.86 -2.98
CA ASP A 131 -11.77 -2.16 -3.21
C ASP A 131 -12.59 -2.23 -4.51
N SER A 132 -13.19 -1.10 -4.92
CA SER A 132 -14.14 -1.05 -6.04
C SER A 132 -13.46 -1.29 -7.39
N GLY A 133 -12.19 -0.94 -7.52
CA GLY A 133 -11.37 -1.25 -8.69
C GLY A 133 -11.26 -2.75 -8.97
N TYR A 134 -11.24 -3.58 -7.93
CA TYR A 134 -11.19 -5.04 -8.11
C TYR A 134 -12.57 -5.70 -8.14
N VAL A 135 -13.47 -5.26 -7.26
CA VAL A 135 -14.78 -5.91 -7.07
C VAL A 135 -15.77 -5.55 -8.17
N VAL A 136 -15.80 -4.29 -8.62
CA VAL A 136 -16.82 -3.78 -9.54
C VAL A 136 -16.27 -3.66 -10.96
N LEU A 137 -15.07 -3.09 -11.11
CA LEU A 137 -14.55 -2.76 -12.44
C LEU A 137 -14.15 -4.00 -13.26
N LEU A 138 -13.58 -5.06 -12.67
CA LEU A 138 -13.20 -6.26 -13.44
C LEU A 138 -14.40 -6.99 -14.07
N PRO A 139 -15.47 -7.34 -13.32
CA PRO A 139 -16.67 -7.94 -13.91
C PRO A 139 -17.31 -7.03 -14.96
N LEU A 140 -17.32 -5.71 -14.72
CA LEU A 140 -17.86 -4.74 -15.65
C LEU A 140 -17.05 -4.70 -16.95
N CYS A 141 -15.72 -4.75 -16.90
CA CYS A 141 -14.87 -4.77 -18.09
C CYS A 141 -15.18 -5.98 -18.98
N ALA A 142 -15.36 -7.16 -18.38
CA ALA A 142 -15.76 -8.37 -19.10
C ALA A 142 -17.15 -8.23 -19.72
N ALA A 143 -18.12 -7.72 -18.95
CA ALA A 143 -19.51 -7.54 -19.39
C ALA A 143 -19.65 -6.55 -20.54
N VAL A 144 -18.95 -5.40 -20.47
CA VAL A 144 -19.03 -4.37 -21.52
C VAL A 144 -18.30 -4.81 -22.80
N PHE A 145 -17.19 -5.55 -22.69
CA PHE A 145 -16.57 -6.18 -23.86
C PHE A 145 -17.50 -7.19 -24.52
N TYR A 146 -18.16 -8.04 -23.73
CA TYR A 146 -19.15 -9.00 -24.25
C TYR A 146 -20.33 -8.30 -24.95
N ALA A 147 -20.90 -7.28 -24.31
CA ALA A 147 -21.99 -6.48 -24.88
C ALA A 147 -21.61 -5.74 -26.17
N ALA A 148 -20.33 -5.38 -26.33
CA ALA A 148 -19.79 -4.78 -27.55
C ALA A 148 -19.39 -5.81 -28.64
N GLY A 149 -19.72 -7.10 -28.46
CA GLY A 149 -19.38 -8.18 -29.39
C GLY A 149 -17.89 -8.56 -29.39
N ARG A 150 -17.14 -8.20 -28.34
CA ARG A 150 -15.71 -8.51 -28.16
C ARG A 150 -15.50 -9.63 -27.14
N HIS A 151 -14.32 -10.22 -27.16
CA HIS A 151 -13.98 -11.32 -26.26
C HIS A 151 -13.92 -10.84 -24.78
N PRO A 152 -14.73 -11.39 -23.86
CA PRO A 152 -14.83 -10.90 -22.48
C PRO A 152 -13.53 -11.04 -21.68
N ILE A 153 -12.74 -12.09 -21.92
CA ILE A 153 -11.44 -12.29 -21.25
C ILE A 153 -10.45 -11.17 -21.64
N ALA A 154 -10.56 -10.60 -22.85
CA ALA A 154 -9.70 -9.48 -23.24
C ALA A 154 -10.04 -8.22 -22.43
N GLY A 155 -11.33 -7.97 -22.19
CA GLY A 155 -11.78 -6.90 -21.29
C GLY A 155 -11.32 -7.11 -19.86
N LEU A 156 -11.44 -8.35 -19.35
CA LEU A 156 -10.98 -8.71 -18.01
C LEU A 156 -9.46 -8.54 -17.85
N ALA A 157 -8.67 -9.02 -18.82
CA ALA A 157 -7.22 -8.89 -18.80
C ALA A 157 -6.77 -7.43 -18.87
N LEU A 158 -7.42 -6.61 -19.72
CA LEU A 158 -7.18 -5.19 -19.81
C LEU A 158 -7.50 -4.48 -18.48
N GLY A 159 -8.68 -4.74 -17.92
CA GLY A 159 -9.08 -4.22 -16.62
C GLY A 159 -8.07 -4.59 -15.53
N PHE A 160 -7.74 -5.88 -15.40
CA PHE A 160 -6.76 -6.36 -14.43
C PHE A 160 -5.39 -5.69 -14.59
N ALA A 161 -4.87 -5.61 -15.81
CA ALA A 161 -3.57 -4.99 -16.09
C ALA A 161 -3.56 -3.50 -15.73
N CYS A 162 -4.65 -2.78 -15.99
CA CYS A 162 -4.73 -1.35 -15.69
C CYS A 162 -4.99 -1.06 -14.20
N VAL A 163 -5.77 -1.88 -13.51
CA VAL A 163 -5.98 -1.75 -12.05
C VAL A 163 -4.71 -2.13 -11.29
N SER A 164 -4.09 -3.27 -11.61
CA SER A 164 -2.92 -3.78 -10.88
C SER A 164 -1.61 -3.12 -11.32
N GLY A 165 -1.43 -2.84 -12.61
CA GLY A 165 -0.21 -2.24 -13.14
C GLY A 165 -0.25 -0.70 -13.13
N GLY A 166 -1.41 -0.10 -12.89
CA GLY A 166 -1.60 1.34 -12.77
C GLY A 166 -1.70 1.86 -11.34
N PHE A 167 -1.53 0.98 -10.34
CA PHE A 167 -1.37 1.34 -8.93
C PHE A 167 0.07 1.83 -8.67
#